data_AF-A0A8J8C2F7-F1
#
_entry.id   AF-A0A8J8C2F7-F1
#
_cell.length_a   1.000
_cell.length_b   1.000
_cell.length_c   1.000
_cell.angle_alpha   90.00
_cell.angle_beta   90.00
_cell.angle_gamma   90.00
#
_symmetry.space_group_name_H-M   'P 1'
#
loop_
_entity.id
_entity.type
_entity.pdbx_description
1 polymer ?
#
loop_
_entity_poly.entity_id
_entity_poly.type
_entity_poly.pdbx_seq_one_letter_code
_entity_poly.pdbx_strand_id
1 'polypeptide(L)'
;MQPPERSYRTTTHRLVTNRDPAPPDAWVRAENAVLGACLDAGMAVELAVYPRLLKQGAPSVATALGRLDRVEGRALGGEPPIVRAGPTDRERLLGALAVSPTDEVPLWRSQGIYRIAVVDGDE
;
A
#
# COMPACT_ATOMS: atom_id res chain seq x y z
N MET A 1 14.93 55.13 4.28
CA MET A 1 15.05 53.84 3.58
C MET A 1 14.56 52.76 4.52
N GLN A 2 13.42 52.15 4.21
CA GLN A 2 12.83 51.06 4.99
C GLN A 2 13.40 49.75 4.43
N PRO A 3 13.86 48.80 5.26
CA PRO A 3 14.44 47.56 4.76
C PRO A 3 13.33 46.70 4.11
N PRO A 4 13.64 45.93 3.06
CA PRO A 4 12.64 45.09 2.40
C PRO A 4 12.15 44.02 3.37
N GLU A 5 10.83 44.01 3.62
CA GLU A 5 10.18 42.93 4.35
C GLU A 5 10.40 41.62 3.58
N ARG A 6 11.31 40.78 4.06
CA ARG A 6 11.38 39.39 3.64
C ARG A 6 10.06 38.76 4.04
N SER A 7 9.20 38.47 3.06
CA SER A 7 8.01 37.67 3.27
C SER A 7 8.45 36.28 3.70
N TYR A 8 8.53 36.06 5.02
CA TYR A 8 8.75 34.73 5.58
C TYR A 8 7.52 33.90 5.21
N ARG A 9 7.65 33.03 4.20
CA ARG A 9 6.66 31.96 3.99
C ARG A 9 6.76 31.05 5.19
N THR A 10 5.83 31.21 6.14
CA THR A 10 5.69 30.30 7.27
C THR A 10 5.19 28.97 6.71
N THR A 11 6.04 27.96 6.68
CA THR A 11 5.64 26.60 6.32
C THR A 11 4.72 26.06 7.41
N THR A 12 3.41 26.07 7.17
CA THR A 12 2.43 25.48 8.07
C THR A 12 2.46 23.96 7.92
N HIS A 13 2.75 23.27 9.02
CA HIS A 13 2.70 21.81 9.08
C HIS A 13 1.35 21.41 9.67
N ARG A 14 0.69 20.42 9.07
CA ARG A 14 -0.53 19.80 9.59
C ARG A 14 -0.26 18.34 9.88
N LEU A 15 -0.57 17.89 11.09
CA LEU A 15 -0.64 16.46 11.40
C LEU A 15 -1.82 15.87 10.63
N VAL A 16 -1.56 14.86 9.80
CA VAL A 16 -2.58 14.12 9.06
C VAL A 16 -2.63 12.73 9.66
N THR A 17 -3.82 12.33 10.10
CA THR A 17 -4.10 11.01 10.67
C THR A 17 -4.93 10.19 9.69
N ASN A 18 -5.08 8.89 9.98
CA ASN A 18 -5.99 8.04 9.24
C ASN A 18 -7.50 8.34 9.47
N ARG A 19 -7.84 9.48 10.06
CA ARG A 19 -9.23 9.96 10.19
C ARG A 19 -9.46 11.25 9.42
N ASP A 20 -8.40 11.85 8.89
CA ASP A 20 -8.49 13.08 8.11
C ASP A 20 -8.94 12.78 6.67
N PRO A 21 -9.76 13.66 6.06
CA PRO A 21 -9.98 13.61 4.62
C PRO A 21 -8.65 13.74 3.89
N ALA A 22 -8.31 12.72 3.12
CA ALA A 22 -7.10 12.70 2.33
C ALA A 22 -7.45 12.53 0.84
N PRO A 23 -6.63 13.06 -0.08
CA PRO A 23 -6.71 12.72 -1.48
C PRO A 23 -6.74 11.19 -1.65
N PRO A 24 -7.47 10.65 -2.64
CA PRO A 24 -7.58 9.20 -2.82
C PRO A 24 -6.23 8.47 -2.85
N ASP A 25 -5.19 9.09 -3.43
CA ASP A 25 -3.84 8.50 -3.57
C ASP A 25 -3.02 8.54 -2.27
N ALA A 26 -3.34 9.43 -1.33
CA ALA A 26 -2.60 9.57 -0.07
C ALA A 26 -2.66 8.30 0.78
N TRP A 27 -3.81 7.61 0.76
CA TRP A 27 -4.00 6.32 1.42
C TRP A 27 -3.14 5.22 0.82
N VAL A 28 -3.04 5.20 -0.51
CA VAL A 28 -2.22 4.23 -1.24
C VAL A 28 -0.74 4.42 -0.91
N ARG A 29 -0.29 5.68 -0.79
CA ARG A 29 1.08 5.98 -0.38
C ARG A 29 1.36 5.58 1.06
N ALA A 30 0.42 5.84 1.97
CA ALA A 30 0.54 5.40 3.36
C ALA A 30 0.59 3.87 3.46
N GLU A 31 -0.24 3.16 2.70
CA GLU A 31 -0.22 1.70 2.61
C GLU A 31 1.12 1.18 2.09
N ASN A 32 1.62 1.73 0.96
CA ASN A 32 2.91 1.34 0.41
C ASN A 32 4.07 1.64 1.37
N ALA A 33 4.00 2.74 2.12
CA ALA A 33 5.00 3.08 3.14
C ALA A 33 5.00 2.09 4.31
N VAL A 34 3.82 1.70 4.79
CA VAL A 34 3.67 0.67 5.85
C VAL A 34 4.16 -0.68 5.35
N LEU A 35 3.74 -1.12 4.15
CA LEU A 35 4.21 -2.37 3.53
C LEU A 35 5.74 -2.38 3.40
N GLY A 36 6.32 -1.29 2.88
CA GLY A 36 7.76 -1.15 2.74
C GLY A 36 8.48 -1.22 4.08
N ALA A 37 8.01 -0.48 5.08
CA ALA A 37 8.59 -0.49 6.43
C ALA A 37 8.53 -1.88 7.07
N CYS A 38 7.44 -2.62 6.90
CA CYS A 38 7.31 -3.97 7.44
C CYS A 38 8.32 -4.94 6.82
N LEU A 39 8.42 -4.91 5.49
CA LEU A 39 9.33 -5.78 4.74
C LEU A 39 10.80 -5.41 5.00
N ASP A 40 11.11 -4.11 5.14
CA ASP A 40 12.43 -3.62 5.52
C ASP A 40 12.83 -4.04 6.95
N ALA A 41 11.85 -4.22 7.84
CA ALA A 41 12.06 -4.73 9.19
C ALA A 41 12.12 -6.27 9.26
N GLY A 42 12.05 -6.98 8.12
CA GLY A 42 12.13 -8.44 8.07
C GLY A 42 10.80 -9.16 8.34
N MET A 43 9.70 -8.44 8.48
CA MET A 43 8.38 -9.03 8.72
C MET A 43 7.73 -9.51 7.41
N ALA A 44 6.90 -10.54 7.51
CA ALA A 44 6.03 -10.94 6.41
C ALA A 44 4.70 -10.19 6.45
N VAL A 45 4.05 -10.08 5.29
CA VAL A 45 2.73 -9.45 5.16
C VAL A 45 1.77 -10.39 4.42
N GLU A 46 0.54 -10.45 4.87
CA GLU A 46 -0.57 -11.14 4.20
C GLU A 46 -1.47 -10.12 3.51
N LEU A 47 -1.78 -10.35 2.24
CA LEU A 47 -2.67 -9.51 1.44
C LEU A 47 -3.90 -10.33 1.01
N ALA A 48 -5.09 -9.89 1.39
CA ALA A 48 -6.35 -10.43 0.86
C ALA A 48 -6.66 -9.75 -0.48
N VAL A 49 -6.73 -10.53 -1.56
CA VAL A 49 -6.76 -10.02 -2.94
C VAL A 49 -7.94 -10.54 -3.74
N TYR A 50 -8.62 -9.69 -4.50
CA TYR A 50 -9.68 -10.10 -5.44
C TYR A 50 -9.08 -10.31 -6.85
N PRO A 51 -8.77 -11.56 -7.26
CA PRO A 51 -7.97 -11.78 -8.46
C PRO A 51 -8.70 -11.38 -9.75
N ARG A 52 -10.04 -11.43 -9.76
CA ARG A 52 -10.85 -11.00 -10.91
C ARG A 52 -10.72 -9.49 -11.15
N LEU A 53 -10.85 -8.68 -10.10
CA LEU A 53 -10.70 -7.22 -10.19
C LEU A 53 -9.28 -6.83 -10.59
N LEU A 54 -8.27 -7.49 -10.02
CA LEU A 54 -6.88 -7.25 -10.39
C LEU A 54 -6.63 -7.61 -11.86
N LYS A 55 -7.12 -8.75 -12.35
CA LYS A 55 -6.95 -9.12 -13.77
C LYS A 55 -7.62 -8.15 -14.74
N GLN A 56 -8.73 -7.51 -14.33
CA GLN A 56 -9.46 -6.57 -15.17
C GLN A 56 -8.84 -5.16 -15.13
N GLY A 57 -8.45 -4.68 -13.94
CA GLY A 57 -7.97 -3.31 -13.76
C GLY A 57 -6.45 -3.14 -13.75
N ALA A 58 -5.69 -4.18 -13.42
CA ALA A 58 -4.23 -4.17 -13.37
C ALA A 58 -3.61 -5.56 -13.58
N PRO A 59 -3.56 -6.06 -14.83
CA PRO A 59 -3.01 -7.37 -15.14
C PRO A 59 -1.58 -7.59 -14.64
N SER A 60 -0.72 -6.56 -14.70
CA SER A 60 0.65 -6.60 -14.19
C SER A 60 0.71 -6.87 -12.69
N VAL A 61 -0.19 -6.26 -11.92
CA VAL A 61 -0.32 -6.46 -10.48
C VAL A 61 -0.85 -7.86 -10.18
N ALA A 62 -1.86 -8.32 -10.92
CA ALA A 62 -2.36 -9.68 -10.80
C ALA A 62 -1.25 -10.73 -11.03
N THR A 63 -0.38 -10.50 -12.02
CA THR A 63 0.78 -11.36 -12.28
C THR A 63 1.81 -11.30 -11.16
N ALA A 64 2.12 -10.11 -10.62
CA ALA A 64 3.07 -9.96 -9.53
C ALA A 64 2.61 -10.67 -8.26
N LEU A 65 1.35 -10.45 -7.85
CA LEU A 65 0.77 -11.09 -6.67
C LEU A 65 0.52 -12.58 -6.86
N GLY A 66 0.28 -13.02 -8.10
CA GLY A 66 0.12 -14.45 -8.42
C GLY A 66 1.40 -15.28 -8.28
N ARG A 67 2.57 -14.65 -8.09
CA ARG A 67 3.85 -15.31 -7.82
C ARG A 67 4.15 -15.48 -6.33
N LEU A 68 3.31 -14.92 -5.47
CA LEU A 68 3.41 -15.03 -4.03
C LEU A 68 2.75 -16.32 -3.53
N ASP A 69 3.19 -16.81 -2.38
CA ASP A 69 2.62 -18.00 -1.77
C ASP A 69 1.19 -17.74 -1.33
N ARG A 70 0.30 -18.70 -1.63
CA ARG A 70 -1.07 -18.66 -1.12
C ARG A 70 -1.10 -19.26 0.27
N VAL A 71 -1.73 -18.56 1.20
CA VAL A 71 -1.87 -19.00 2.58
C VAL A 71 -3.32 -18.97 3.00
N GLU A 72 -3.69 -19.84 3.93
CA GLU A 72 -4.92 -19.69 4.70
C GLU A 72 -4.66 -18.60 5.73
N GLY A 73 -4.93 -17.34 5.37
CA GLY A 73 -4.53 -16.22 6.23
C GLY A 73 -5.27 -16.25 7.56
N ARG A 74 -4.50 -16.49 8.63
CA ARG A 74 -5.02 -16.69 9.99
C ARG A 74 -5.68 -15.42 10.54
N ALA A 75 -5.14 -14.25 10.18
CA ALA A 75 -5.64 -12.95 10.63
C ALA A 75 -6.75 -12.39 9.72
N LEU A 76 -6.74 -12.74 8.44
CA LEU A 76 -7.63 -12.16 7.44
C LEU A 76 -8.85 -13.02 7.10
N GLY A 77 -8.84 -14.32 7.46
CA GLY A 77 -9.97 -15.25 7.52
C GLY A 77 -11.07 -15.11 6.46
N GLY A 78 -11.18 -16.08 5.55
CA GLY A 78 -12.28 -16.19 4.59
C GLY A 78 -11.92 -15.76 3.15
N GLU A 79 -12.94 -15.49 2.33
CA GLU A 79 -12.75 -14.87 1.01
C GLU A 79 -12.52 -13.35 1.16
N PRO A 80 -11.64 -12.74 0.35
CA PRO A 80 -10.99 -13.29 -0.83
C PRO A 80 -9.63 -14.00 -0.57
N PRO A 81 -9.04 -14.71 -1.56
CA PRO A 81 -7.77 -15.42 -1.40
C PRO A 81 -6.66 -14.57 -0.80
N ILE A 82 -5.83 -15.18 0.05
CA ILE A 82 -4.76 -14.50 0.76
C ILE A 82 -3.41 -14.94 0.19
N VAL A 83 -2.57 -13.95 -0.11
CA VAL A 83 -1.19 -14.16 -0.55
C VAL A 83 -0.22 -13.60 0.49
N ARG A 84 0.90 -14.28 0.70
CA ARG A 84 1.94 -13.87 1.65
C ARG A 84 3.15 -13.34 0.90
N ALA A 85 3.63 -12.17 1.29
CA ALA A 85 4.89 -11.60 0.81
C ALA A 85 5.90 -11.51 1.96
N GLY A 86 7.11 -11.98 1.69
CA GLY A 86 8.25 -11.84 2.61
C GLY A 86 9.21 -10.73 2.18
N PRO A 87 10.26 -10.45 2.97
CA PRO A 87 11.25 -9.43 2.66
C PRO A 87 11.87 -9.55 1.25
N THR A 88 12.02 -10.78 0.75
CA THR A 88 12.55 -11.07 -0.60
C THR A 88 11.63 -10.61 -1.73
N ASP A 89 10.33 -10.40 -1.46
CA ASP A 89 9.35 -9.97 -2.46
C ASP A 89 9.21 -8.45 -2.54
N ARG A 90 9.88 -7.71 -1.64
CA ARG A 90 9.70 -6.27 -1.46
C ARG A 90 9.74 -5.46 -2.75
N GLU A 91 10.81 -5.57 -3.53
CA GLU A 91 10.96 -4.77 -4.76
C GLU A 91 9.85 -5.07 -5.76
N ARG A 92 9.50 -6.35 -5.92
CA ARG A 92 8.43 -6.80 -6.82
C ARG A 92 7.08 -6.28 -6.36
N LEU A 93 6.79 -6.41 -5.06
CA LEU A 93 5.51 -6.00 -4.48
C LEU A 93 5.33 -4.49 -4.56
N LEU A 94 6.31 -3.71 -4.06
CA LEU A 94 6.23 -2.25 -4.08
C LEU A 94 6.24 -1.69 -5.51
N GLY A 95 6.99 -2.30 -6.42
CA GLY A 95 6.97 -1.94 -7.84
C GLY A 95 5.60 -2.19 -8.49
N ALA A 96 4.94 -3.31 -8.15
CA ALA A 96 3.61 -3.61 -8.65
C ALA A 96 2.53 -2.69 -8.06
N LEU A 97 2.64 -2.33 -6.78
CA LEU A 97 1.65 -1.53 -6.07
C LEU A 97 1.88 -0.01 -6.18
N ALA A 98 2.93 0.40 -6.87
CA ALA A 98 3.22 1.79 -7.15
C ALA A 98 2.08 2.42 -7.97
N VAL A 99 1.65 3.61 -7.55
CA VAL A 99 0.72 4.47 -8.29
C VAL A 99 1.39 5.81 -8.51
N SER A 100 1.17 6.44 -9.67
CA SER A 100 1.69 7.78 -9.90
C SER A 100 0.93 8.79 -9.04
N PRO A 101 1.58 9.87 -8.57
CA PRO A 101 0.92 11.02 -7.94
C PRO A 101 -0.22 11.65 -8.73
N THR A 102 -0.24 11.42 -10.03
CA THR A 102 -1.14 12.05 -10.99
C THR A 102 -2.28 11.14 -11.42
N ASP A 103 -2.27 9.88 -11.00
CA ASP A 103 -3.27 8.91 -11.44
C ASP A 103 -4.50 9.00 -10.56
N GLU A 104 -5.69 9.04 -11.18
CA GLU A 104 -6.91 8.69 -10.45
C GLU A 104 -6.74 7.29 -9.87
N VAL A 105 -7.01 7.12 -8.57
CA VAL A 105 -6.85 5.82 -7.92
C VAL A 105 -7.77 4.81 -8.60
N PRO A 106 -7.21 3.82 -9.32
CA PRO A 106 -8.03 2.91 -10.07
C PRO A 106 -8.86 2.04 -9.12
N LEU A 107 -10.06 1.63 -9.54
CA LEU A 107 -10.95 0.80 -8.74
C LEU A 107 -10.24 -0.45 -8.17
N TRP A 108 -9.39 -1.10 -8.96
CA TRP A 108 -8.61 -2.26 -8.54
C TRP A 108 -7.68 -1.96 -7.36
N ARG A 109 -7.19 -0.73 -7.18
CA ARG A 109 -6.31 -0.39 -6.06
C ARG A 109 -7.09 -0.26 -4.77
N SER A 110 -8.30 0.30 -4.84
CA SER A 110 -9.22 0.45 -3.71
C SER A 110 -9.98 -0.84 -3.32
N GLN A 111 -10.15 -1.77 -4.25
CA GLN A 111 -11.01 -2.94 -4.06
C GLN A 111 -10.33 -4.26 -4.42
N GLY A 112 -9.26 -4.27 -5.20
CA GLY A 112 -8.52 -5.47 -5.59
C GLY A 112 -7.55 -5.97 -4.52
N ILE A 113 -7.13 -5.09 -3.61
CA ILE A 113 -6.44 -5.43 -2.36
C ILE A 113 -7.35 -4.96 -1.24
N TYR A 114 -7.95 -5.92 -0.55
CA TYR A 114 -9.03 -5.68 0.38
C TYR A 114 -8.53 -5.41 1.81
N ARG A 115 -7.54 -6.18 2.25
CA ARG A 115 -6.92 -6.06 3.57
C ARG A 115 -5.46 -6.45 3.52
N ILE A 116 -4.69 -5.85 4.41
CA ILE A 116 -3.29 -6.17 4.65
C ILE A 116 -3.13 -6.45 6.14
N ALA A 117 -2.46 -7.54 6.47
CA ALA A 117 -2.05 -7.87 7.82
C ALA A 117 -0.54 -8.05 7.87
N VAL A 118 0.09 -7.52 8.92
CA VAL A 118 1.48 -7.84 9.25
C VAL A 118 1.46 -9.16 10.01
N VAL A 119 2.36 -10.06 9.66
CA VAL A 119 2.59 -11.29 10.41
C VAL A 119 3.74 -11.01 11.37
N ASP A 120 3.40 -10.85 12.65
CA ASP A 120 4.36 -10.66 13.74
C ASP A 120 4.43 -11.97 14.55
N GLY A 121 5.62 -12.56 14.63
CA GLY A 121 5.87 -13.87 15.25
C GLY A 121 6.05 -15.03 14.26
N ASP A 122 6.96 -15.93 14.62
CA ASP A 122 7.30 -17.14 13.86
C ASP A 122 6.36 -18.31 14.19
N GLU A 123 6.22 -19.22 13.23
CA GLU A 123 6.18 -20.66 13.53
C GLU A 123 7.58 -21.13 13.93
#